data_AF-A0A927BS96-F1
#
_entry.id   AF-A0A927BS96-F1
#
_cell.length_a   1.000
_cell.length_b   1.000
_cell.length_c   1.000
_cell.angle_alpha   90.00
_cell.angle_beta   90.00
_cell.angle_gamma   90.00
#
_symmetry.space_group_name_H-M   'P 1'
#
loop_
_entity.id
_entity.type
_entity.pdbx_description
1 polymer ?
#
loop_
_entity_poly.entity_id
_entity_poly.type
_entity_poly.pdbx_seq_one_letter_code
_entity_poly.pdbx_strand_id
1 'polypeptide(L)'
;MNHLQKEQLIAEFDWAEQFAAETLRLPAELEAIERGDRKADLDELEWLLAGVRSKLEAYGRAYPADTFSRQLGDAFRARLERLQASIQAGCRAPEACEWNRFLALKYELRTLYKQLGGVLAGSDWQTPCVKTKPPEPGVPEESGYAQSEQGTYTRAYGSEVVKAYERQVLQAYYDCPGEQDLPCAGYTVSSGMKALELALLGYRRFTGQQAPFYWQEGFYGEGVELTELLLDRPQCLASAELIARIEAGERIGGLLVDPGMSYPVRPPVPLERLMQALANHRQAEPMYVIVDRTLTSLANPLFARYAAELPEHIVLISVESGIKYLQYGFDMASIGYLTVTERGLRQSERREAWEALAGLLGAGAEPSVVRQLPQPDWARVAARLERLGRNAWWVDAYLTYARRSGRIEAYARTVDPSPLYRIGETPWIGAVFYIRLPGLERQEQVERWVDRTTASVPEEEHLVSGGSFGFDTFRMNAVSGANGGEAALRISVGREPLGQLLRLLHALHRRLP
;
A
#
# COMPACT_ATOMS: atom_id res chain seq x y z
N MET A 1 3.17 -16.98 -20.27
CA MET A 1 4.02 -16.07 -21.08
C MET A 1 5.11 -15.52 -20.17
N ASN A 2 6.37 -15.73 -20.51
CA ASN A 2 7.49 -15.22 -19.70
C ASN A 2 7.62 -13.69 -19.85
N HIS A 3 8.47 -13.06 -19.05
CA HIS A 3 8.63 -11.60 -19.05
C HIS A 3 9.11 -11.04 -20.41
N LEU A 4 10.07 -11.70 -21.06
CA LEU A 4 10.62 -11.28 -22.36
C LEU A 4 9.55 -11.23 -23.46
N GLN A 5 8.66 -12.22 -23.49
CA GLN A 5 7.53 -12.24 -24.42
C GLN A 5 6.55 -11.08 -24.17
N LYS A 6 6.35 -10.68 -22.90
CA LYS A 6 5.52 -9.51 -22.56
C LYS A 6 6.15 -8.20 -23.05
N GLU A 7 7.45 -8.03 -22.85
CA GLU A 7 8.19 -6.84 -23.30
C GLU A 7 8.18 -6.71 -24.82
N GLN A 8 8.42 -7.81 -25.52
CA GLN A 8 8.36 -7.85 -26.98
C GLN A 8 6.97 -7.45 -27.50
N LEU A 9 5.91 -8.00 -26.91
CA LEU A 9 4.54 -7.68 -27.28
C LEU A 9 4.18 -6.20 -27.07
N ILE A 10 4.70 -5.56 -26.02
CA ILE A 10 4.53 -4.12 -25.77
C ILE A 10 5.32 -3.30 -26.80
N ALA A 11 6.55 -3.71 -27.11
CA ALA A 11 7.42 -3.00 -28.04
C ALA A 11 6.93 -3.06 -29.50
N GLU A 12 6.29 -4.17 -29.89
CA GLU A 12 5.76 -4.40 -31.23
C GLU A 12 4.35 -3.82 -31.43
N PHE A 13 3.71 -3.29 -30.38
CA PHE A 13 2.37 -2.74 -30.49
C PHE A 13 2.35 -1.43 -31.30
N ASP A 14 1.67 -1.44 -32.45
CA ASP A 14 1.55 -0.25 -33.31
C ASP A 14 0.52 0.75 -32.76
N TRP A 15 0.99 1.61 -31.85
CA TRP A 15 0.18 2.67 -31.27
C TRP A 15 -0.46 3.61 -32.31
N ALA A 16 0.22 3.88 -33.43
CA ALA A 16 -0.27 4.82 -34.43
C ALA A 16 -1.45 4.23 -35.20
N GLU A 17 -1.34 2.97 -35.64
CA GLU A 17 -2.43 2.25 -36.29
C GLU A 17 -3.64 2.12 -35.35
N GLN A 18 -3.41 1.71 -34.11
CA GLN A 18 -4.49 1.45 -33.15
C GLN A 18 -5.26 2.73 -32.77
N PHE A 19 -4.58 3.87 -32.66
CA PHE A 19 -5.25 5.15 -32.40
C PHE A 19 -5.85 5.82 -33.64
N ALA A 20 -5.44 5.43 -34.85
CA ALA A 20 -6.10 5.84 -36.09
C ALA A 20 -7.44 5.12 -36.30
N ALA A 21 -7.59 3.91 -35.75
CA ALA A 21 -8.83 3.15 -35.82
C ALA A 21 -9.95 3.78 -34.97
N GLU A 22 -11.19 3.76 -35.48
CA GLU A 22 -12.37 4.19 -34.72
C GLU A 22 -12.65 3.29 -33.51
N THR A 23 -12.37 1.99 -33.66
CA THR A 23 -12.54 0.97 -32.63
C THR A 23 -11.25 0.19 -32.46
N LEU A 24 -10.82 0.04 -31.22
CA LEU A 24 -9.65 -0.76 -30.87
C LEU A 24 -9.94 -2.25 -31.13
N ARG A 25 -9.08 -2.92 -31.90
CA ARG A 25 -9.15 -4.37 -32.11
C ARG A 25 -7.95 -5.03 -31.47
N LEU A 26 -8.19 -5.93 -30.54
CA LEU A 26 -7.13 -6.61 -29.81
C LEU A 26 -6.61 -7.81 -30.63
N PRO A 27 -5.28 -7.95 -30.79
CA PRO A 27 -4.70 -9.21 -31.26
C PRO A 27 -5.11 -10.38 -30.36
N ALA A 28 -5.18 -11.59 -30.93
CA ALA A 28 -5.64 -12.80 -30.23
C ALA A 28 -4.83 -13.11 -28.95
N GLU A 29 -3.55 -12.75 -28.95
CA GLU A 29 -2.64 -12.88 -27.80
C GLU A 29 -3.07 -11.95 -26.65
N LEU A 30 -3.50 -10.72 -26.94
CA LEU A 30 -3.98 -9.77 -25.93
C LEU A 30 -5.35 -10.18 -25.38
N GLU A 31 -6.22 -10.70 -26.24
CA GLU A 31 -7.50 -11.27 -25.79
C GLU A 31 -7.27 -12.46 -24.84
N ALA A 32 -6.27 -13.30 -25.10
CA ALA A 32 -5.94 -14.41 -24.21
C ALA A 32 -5.46 -13.93 -22.83
N ILE A 33 -4.70 -12.82 -22.78
CA ILE A 33 -4.30 -12.18 -21.52
C ILE A 33 -5.53 -11.65 -20.78
N GLU A 34 -6.44 -10.96 -21.49
CA GLU A 34 -7.68 -10.43 -20.88
C GLU A 34 -8.56 -11.55 -20.30
N ARG A 35 -8.70 -12.68 -21.00
CA ARG A 35 -9.41 -13.85 -20.44
C ARG A 35 -8.76 -14.38 -19.17
N GLY A 36 -7.42 -14.44 -19.14
CA GLY A 36 -6.66 -14.81 -17.96
C GLY A 36 -6.88 -13.84 -16.79
N ASP A 37 -6.92 -12.54 -17.07
CA ASP A 37 -7.21 -11.49 -16.09
C ASP A 37 -8.61 -11.66 -15.46
N ARG A 38 -9.63 -11.88 -16.29
CA ARG A 38 -11.02 -12.11 -15.83
C ARG A 38 -11.12 -13.34 -14.92
N LYS A 39 -10.38 -14.40 -15.24
CA LYS A 39 -10.31 -15.59 -14.38
C LYS A 39 -9.64 -15.28 -13.04
N ALA A 40 -8.50 -14.60 -13.05
CA ALA A 40 -7.80 -14.20 -11.83
C ALA A 40 -8.66 -13.29 -10.93
N ASP A 41 -9.49 -12.44 -11.53
CA ASP A 41 -10.45 -11.60 -10.80
C ASP A 41 -11.52 -12.43 -10.08
N LEU A 42 -12.04 -13.50 -10.72
CA LEU A 42 -12.97 -14.44 -10.08
C LEU A 42 -12.29 -15.24 -8.95
N ASP A 43 -11.07 -15.72 -9.17
CA ASP A 43 -10.28 -16.44 -8.14
C ASP A 43 -10.03 -15.55 -6.91
N GLU A 44 -9.89 -14.24 -7.10
CA GLU A 44 -9.80 -13.27 -6.01
C GLU A 44 -11.13 -13.09 -5.28
N LEU A 45 -12.26 -12.96 -6.00
CA LEU A 45 -13.58 -12.88 -5.38
C LEU A 45 -13.89 -14.11 -4.53
N GLU A 46 -13.53 -15.31 -4.99
CA GLU A 46 -13.69 -16.55 -4.22
C GLU A 46 -12.85 -16.56 -2.95
N TRP A 47 -11.60 -16.11 -3.02
CA TRP A 47 -10.74 -15.96 -1.83
C TRP A 47 -11.32 -14.97 -0.83
N LEU A 48 -11.80 -13.82 -1.31
CA LEU A 48 -12.43 -12.80 -0.48
C LEU A 48 -13.70 -13.32 0.19
N LEU A 49 -14.54 -14.05 -0.56
CA LEU A 49 -15.73 -14.71 -0.06
C LEU A 49 -15.40 -15.74 1.04
N ALA A 50 -14.31 -16.51 0.89
CA ALA A 50 -13.85 -17.43 1.92
C ALA A 50 -13.46 -16.69 3.21
N GLY A 51 -12.77 -15.55 3.11
CA GLY A 51 -12.44 -14.75 4.29
C GLY A 51 -13.68 -14.15 4.98
N VAL A 52 -14.73 -13.77 4.24
CA VAL A 52 -16.03 -13.42 4.83
C VAL A 52 -16.63 -14.60 5.59
N ARG A 53 -16.61 -15.80 5.00
CA ARG A 53 -17.13 -17.02 5.62
C ARG A 53 -16.42 -17.30 6.95
N SER A 54 -15.09 -17.20 7.00
CA SER A 54 -14.32 -17.35 8.24
C SER A 54 -14.69 -16.32 9.30
N LYS A 55 -14.98 -15.07 8.92
CA LYS A 55 -15.46 -14.03 9.86
C LYS A 55 -16.88 -14.33 10.37
N LEU A 56 -17.76 -14.84 9.52
CA LEU A 56 -19.12 -15.25 9.93
C LEU A 56 -19.07 -16.47 10.88
N GLU A 57 -18.16 -17.41 10.64
CA GLU A 57 -17.91 -18.52 11.57
C GLU A 57 -17.35 -18.02 12.91
N ALA A 58 -16.43 -17.04 12.89
CA ALA A 58 -15.94 -16.40 14.11
C ALA A 58 -17.08 -15.72 14.89
N TYR A 59 -17.99 -15.04 14.20
CA TYR A 59 -19.19 -14.45 14.81
C TYR A 59 -20.06 -15.53 15.47
N GLY A 60 -20.33 -16.63 14.78
CA GLY A 60 -21.12 -17.74 15.33
C GLY A 60 -20.49 -18.44 16.53
N ARG A 61 -19.15 -18.41 16.66
CA ARG A 61 -18.44 -18.93 17.84
C ARG A 61 -18.41 -17.94 19.02
N ALA A 62 -18.30 -16.64 18.73
CA ALA A 62 -18.14 -15.61 19.75
C ALA A 62 -19.47 -15.21 20.40
N TYR A 63 -20.54 -15.07 19.61
CA TYR A 63 -21.79 -14.47 20.09
C TYR A 63 -22.76 -15.50 20.69
N PRO A 64 -23.56 -15.10 21.70
CA PRO A 64 -24.58 -15.96 22.28
C PRO A 64 -25.66 -16.33 21.24
N ALA A 65 -26.27 -17.51 21.40
CA ALA A 65 -27.32 -18.02 20.51
C ALA A 65 -28.72 -17.44 20.81
N ASP A 66 -28.81 -16.15 21.17
CA ASP A 66 -30.08 -15.46 21.40
C ASP A 66 -30.82 -15.15 20.07
N THR A 67 -32.06 -14.67 20.16
CA THR A 67 -32.89 -14.40 18.98
C THR A 67 -32.29 -13.33 18.06
N PHE A 68 -31.79 -12.23 18.61
CA PHE A 68 -31.23 -11.14 17.81
C PHE A 68 -29.92 -11.58 17.14
N SER A 69 -29.01 -12.19 17.90
CA SER A 69 -27.71 -12.65 17.41
C SER A 69 -27.86 -13.70 16.30
N ARG A 70 -28.83 -14.61 16.42
CA ARG A 70 -29.18 -15.57 15.36
C ARG A 70 -29.73 -14.89 14.11
N GLN A 71 -30.71 -14.00 14.25
CA GLN A 71 -31.30 -13.27 13.12
C GLN A 71 -30.26 -12.45 12.36
N LEU A 72 -29.34 -11.79 13.07
CA LEU A 72 -28.24 -11.05 12.46
C LEU A 72 -27.27 -12.00 11.71
N GLY A 73 -26.91 -13.13 12.32
CA GLY A 73 -26.08 -14.16 11.68
C GLY A 73 -26.73 -14.74 10.42
N ASP A 74 -28.03 -15.01 10.45
CA ASP A 74 -28.80 -15.51 9.31
C ASP A 74 -28.90 -14.47 8.18
N ALA A 75 -29.06 -13.18 8.51
CA ALA A 75 -29.03 -12.11 7.53
C ALA A 75 -27.67 -12.02 6.80
N PHE A 76 -26.56 -12.15 7.53
CA PHE A 76 -25.23 -12.21 6.91
C PHE A 76 -25.03 -13.47 6.08
N ARG A 77 -25.52 -14.64 6.54
CA ARG A 77 -25.45 -15.90 5.78
C ARG A 77 -26.22 -15.81 4.47
N ALA A 78 -27.45 -15.29 4.50
CA ALA A 78 -28.26 -15.10 3.31
C ALA A 78 -27.59 -14.15 2.30
N ARG A 79 -26.95 -13.08 2.78
CA ARG A 79 -26.17 -12.18 1.91
C ARG A 79 -24.95 -12.89 1.31
N LEU A 80 -24.22 -13.67 2.11
CA LEU A 80 -23.06 -14.45 1.67
C LEU A 80 -23.46 -15.47 0.60
N GLU A 81 -24.57 -16.18 0.76
CA GLU A 81 -25.09 -17.16 -0.19
C GLU A 81 -25.45 -16.53 -1.54
N ARG A 82 -26.07 -15.34 -1.54
CA ARG A 82 -26.35 -14.59 -2.78
C ARG A 82 -25.08 -14.18 -3.52
N LEU A 83 -24.07 -13.71 -2.79
CA LEU A 83 -22.77 -13.37 -3.37
C LEU A 83 -22.08 -14.62 -3.92
N GLN A 84 -22.10 -15.72 -3.18
CA GLN A 84 -21.55 -16.99 -3.61
C GLN A 84 -22.20 -17.48 -4.92
N ALA A 85 -23.52 -17.45 -5.02
CA ALA A 85 -24.23 -17.81 -6.24
C ALA A 85 -23.84 -16.90 -7.43
N SER A 86 -23.71 -15.60 -7.18
CA SER A 86 -23.34 -14.61 -8.21
C SER A 86 -21.91 -14.78 -8.73
N ILE A 87 -20.98 -15.11 -7.84
CA ILE A 87 -19.58 -15.42 -8.15
C ILE A 87 -19.48 -16.74 -8.89
N GLN A 88 -20.13 -17.81 -8.40
CA GLN A 88 -20.15 -19.12 -9.06
C GLN A 88 -20.75 -19.08 -10.47
N ALA A 89 -21.76 -18.24 -10.70
CA ALA A 89 -22.28 -18.00 -12.04
C ALA A 89 -21.22 -17.37 -12.96
N GLY A 90 -20.40 -16.45 -12.45
CA GLY A 90 -19.24 -15.89 -13.15
C GLY A 90 -18.16 -16.94 -13.43
N CYS A 91 -17.86 -17.82 -12.47
CA CYS A 91 -16.88 -18.91 -12.67
C CYS A 91 -17.27 -19.89 -13.78
N ARG A 92 -18.58 -20.08 -14.04
CA ARG A 92 -19.09 -20.92 -15.15
C ARG A 92 -18.99 -20.24 -16.51
N ALA A 93 -18.95 -18.90 -16.54
CA ALA A 93 -18.83 -18.12 -17.77
C ALA A 93 -17.91 -16.89 -17.53
N PRO A 94 -16.58 -17.08 -17.41
CA PRO A 94 -15.66 -16.00 -17.08
C PRO A 94 -15.68 -14.84 -18.07
N GLU A 95 -15.91 -15.13 -19.35
CA GLU A 95 -16.09 -14.13 -20.41
C GLU A 95 -17.23 -13.16 -20.11
N ALA A 96 -18.28 -13.59 -19.40
CA ALA A 96 -19.43 -12.75 -19.07
C ALA A 96 -19.23 -11.94 -17.78
N CYS A 97 -18.10 -12.13 -17.07
CA CYS A 97 -17.74 -11.34 -15.91
C CYS A 97 -16.97 -10.08 -16.36
N GLU A 98 -17.73 -9.09 -16.83
CA GLU A 98 -17.19 -7.78 -17.18
C GLU A 98 -16.61 -7.05 -15.96
N TRP A 99 -15.72 -6.10 -16.21
CA TRP A 99 -15.02 -5.34 -15.18
C TRP A 99 -15.96 -4.66 -14.17
N ASN A 100 -17.06 -4.06 -14.63
CA ASN A 100 -18.08 -3.46 -13.78
C ASN A 100 -18.69 -4.46 -12.79
N ARG A 101 -18.98 -5.67 -13.27
CA ARG A 101 -19.57 -6.73 -12.45
C ARG A 101 -18.57 -7.18 -11.40
N PHE A 102 -17.31 -7.34 -11.77
CA PHE A 102 -16.24 -7.62 -10.84
C PHE A 102 -16.16 -6.55 -9.73
N LEU A 103 -16.09 -5.26 -10.10
CA LEU A 103 -16.02 -4.15 -9.14
C LEU A 103 -17.26 -4.10 -8.23
N ALA A 104 -18.46 -4.34 -8.77
CA ALA A 104 -19.70 -4.37 -7.99
C ALA A 104 -19.70 -5.50 -6.95
N LEU A 105 -19.38 -6.73 -7.37
CA LEU A 105 -19.28 -7.88 -6.46
C LEU A 105 -18.21 -7.66 -5.39
N LYS A 106 -17.07 -7.08 -5.78
CA LYS A 106 -16.01 -6.71 -4.86
C LYS A 106 -16.50 -5.66 -3.85
N TYR A 107 -17.21 -4.63 -4.29
CA TYR A 107 -17.77 -3.62 -3.39
C TYR A 107 -18.77 -4.20 -2.37
N GLU A 108 -19.59 -5.15 -2.79
CA GLU A 108 -20.49 -5.85 -1.88
C GLU A 108 -19.74 -6.70 -0.84
N LEU A 109 -18.70 -7.42 -1.26
CA LEU A 109 -17.81 -8.14 -0.35
C LEU A 109 -17.16 -7.18 0.64
N ARG A 110 -16.63 -6.05 0.17
CA ARG A 110 -16.06 -4.99 1.02
C ARG A 110 -17.04 -4.54 2.10
N THR A 111 -18.30 -4.30 1.72
CA THR A 111 -19.33 -3.88 2.68
C THR A 111 -19.57 -4.97 3.73
N LEU A 112 -19.59 -6.23 3.32
CA LEU A 112 -19.80 -7.36 4.21
C LEU A 112 -18.61 -7.55 5.18
N TYR A 113 -17.37 -7.39 4.70
CA TYR A 113 -16.16 -7.30 5.54
C TYR A 113 -16.29 -6.19 6.58
N LYS A 114 -16.71 -4.99 6.16
CA LYS A 114 -16.88 -3.83 7.05
C LYS A 114 -17.91 -4.10 8.15
N GLN A 115 -19.08 -4.60 7.77
CA GLN A 115 -20.17 -4.89 8.69
C GLN A 115 -19.82 -5.98 9.69
N LEU A 116 -19.29 -7.12 9.22
CA LEU A 116 -18.90 -8.23 10.11
C LEU A 116 -17.73 -7.84 11.02
N GLY A 117 -16.72 -7.15 10.50
CA GLY A 117 -15.59 -6.67 11.30
C GLY A 117 -16.01 -5.69 12.39
N GLY A 118 -16.92 -4.77 12.06
CA GLY A 118 -17.51 -3.84 13.02
C GLY A 118 -18.36 -4.53 14.09
N VAL A 119 -19.19 -5.50 13.70
CA VAL A 119 -19.96 -6.31 14.65
C VAL A 119 -19.01 -7.03 15.60
N LEU A 120 -18.08 -7.83 15.08
CA LEU A 120 -17.14 -8.62 15.89
C LEU A 120 -16.34 -7.78 16.89
N ALA A 121 -15.90 -6.59 16.52
CA ALA A 121 -15.18 -5.70 17.43
C ALA A 121 -16.12 -4.98 18.41
N GLY A 122 -17.40 -4.81 18.07
CA GLY A 122 -18.36 -4.07 18.89
C GLY A 122 -18.71 -4.75 20.22
N SER A 123 -18.46 -6.06 20.37
CA SER A 123 -18.57 -6.74 21.66
C SER A 123 -17.34 -6.60 22.54
N ASP A 124 -16.18 -6.31 21.96
CA ASP A 124 -14.92 -6.28 22.67
C ASP A 124 -14.89 -5.04 23.56
N TRP A 125 -14.33 -5.20 24.76
CA TRP A 125 -14.28 -4.07 25.67
C TRP A 125 -13.10 -3.17 25.33
N GLN A 126 -13.38 -1.87 25.32
CA GLN A 126 -12.35 -0.87 25.05
C GLN A 126 -11.42 -0.67 26.26
N THR A 127 -11.93 -0.91 27.46
CA THR A 127 -11.23 -0.73 28.74
C THR A 127 -11.45 -1.93 29.67
N PRO A 128 -10.49 -2.25 30.55
CA PRO A 128 -10.66 -3.24 31.63
C PRO A 128 -11.96 -3.03 32.42
N CYS A 129 -12.78 -4.06 32.58
CA CYS A 129 -14.05 -4.01 33.32
C CYS A 129 -14.36 -5.36 33.98
N VAL A 130 -14.36 -5.54 35.29
CA VAL A 130 -14.63 -6.89 35.84
C VAL A 130 -16.10 -7.32 35.58
N LYS A 131 -16.30 -8.55 35.06
CA LYS A 131 -17.66 -9.13 34.96
C LYS A 131 -18.27 -9.26 36.36
N THR A 132 -19.54 -8.89 36.51
CA THR A 132 -20.25 -8.94 37.81
C THR A 132 -20.49 -10.36 38.34
N LYS A 133 -20.30 -11.39 37.51
CA LYS A 133 -20.35 -12.81 37.91
C LYS A 133 -18.97 -13.43 37.72
N PRO A 134 -18.53 -14.30 38.65
CA PRO A 134 -17.27 -15.01 38.49
C PRO A 134 -17.30 -15.82 37.18
N PRO A 135 -16.28 -15.69 36.32
CA PRO A 135 -16.24 -16.41 35.06
C PRO A 135 -16.03 -17.92 35.31
N GLU A 136 -16.37 -18.72 34.30
CA GLU A 136 -15.99 -20.13 34.29
C GLU A 136 -14.45 -20.27 34.31
N PRO A 137 -13.90 -21.37 34.88
CA PRO A 137 -12.46 -21.60 34.89
C PRO A 137 -11.86 -21.51 33.48
N GLY A 138 -10.89 -20.61 33.29
CA GLY A 138 -10.22 -20.38 32.01
C GLY A 138 -10.87 -19.33 31.10
N VAL A 139 -12.01 -18.75 31.49
CA VAL A 139 -12.60 -17.61 30.79
C VAL A 139 -12.04 -16.30 31.38
N PRO A 140 -11.50 -15.38 30.55
CA PRO A 140 -11.01 -14.10 31.03
C PRO A 140 -12.07 -13.32 31.83
N GLU A 141 -11.73 -12.93 33.07
CA GLU A 141 -12.63 -12.13 33.92
C GLU A 141 -12.96 -10.79 33.30
N GLU A 142 -12.02 -10.29 32.48
CA GLU A 142 -12.16 -9.05 31.75
C GLU A 142 -12.07 -9.25 30.22
N SER A 143 -13.18 -9.59 29.58
CA SER A 143 -13.24 -9.78 28.11
C SER A 143 -14.64 -9.55 27.54
N GLY A 144 -14.68 -8.96 26.34
CA GLY A 144 -15.84 -9.04 25.45
C GLY A 144 -15.99 -10.41 24.79
N TYR A 145 -16.98 -10.57 23.90
CA TYR A 145 -17.29 -11.88 23.30
C TYR A 145 -16.23 -12.40 22.33
N ALA A 146 -15.52 -11.52 21.62
CA ALA A 146 -14.50 -11.90 20.64
C ALA A 146 -13.06 -11.62 21.14
N GLN A 147 -12.91 -11.35 22.45
CA GLN A 147 -11.66 -11.04 23.12
C GLN A 147 -11.22 -12.21 24.02
N SER A 148 -9.93 -12.50 24.00
CA SER A 148 -9.25 -13.55 24.77
C SER A 148 -8.20 -13.02 25.74
N GLU A 149 -7.62 -11.84 25.50
CA GLU A 149 -6.68 -11.20 26.43
C GLU A 149 -7.40 -10.53 27.60
N GLN A 150 -6.90 -10.69 28.83
CA GLN A 150 -7.34 -9.96 30.03
C GLN A 150 -6.68 -8.59 30.11
N GLY A 151 -7.31 -7.64 30.81
CA GLY A 151 -6.69 -6.34 31.09
C GLY A 151 -6.40 -5.50 29.85
N THR A 152 -7.02 -5.82 28.71
CA THR A 152 -6.84 -5.08 27.46
C THR A 152 -7.35 -3.66 27.62
N TYR A 153 -6.40 -2.73 27.59
CA TYR A 153 -6.67 -1.32 27.34
C TYR A 153 -6.34 -1.05 25.87
N THR A 154 -7.36 -1.03 25.00
CA THR A 154 -7.17 -0.95 23.54
C THR A 154 -6.27 0.21 23.10
N ARG A 155 -6.34 1.36 23.78
CA ARG A 155 -5.48 2.53 23.54
C ARG A 155 -4.00 2.29 23.84
N ALA A 156 -3.65 1.38 24.75
CA ALA A 156 -2.26 1.04 25.09
C ALA A 156 -1.71 -0.11 24.24
N TYR A 157 -1.96 -0.09 22.92
CA TYR A 157 -1.44 -1.11 21.99
C TYR A 157 -1.82 -2.56 22.41
N GLY A 158 -3.04 -2.70 22.95
CA GLY A 158 -3.41 -3.80 23.85
C GLY A 158 -4.35 -4.87 23.29
N SER A 159 -4.57 -4.98 21.97
CA SER A 159 -5.44 -6.01 21.40
C SER A 159 -4.67 -7.15 20.74
N GLU A 160 -5.00 -8.39 21.13
CA GLU A 160 -4.52 -9.63 20.55
C GLU A 160 -4.76 -9.72 19.03
N VAL A 161 -5.87 -9.16 18.54
CA VAL A 161 -6.24 -9.21 17.12
C VAL A 161 -5.29 -8.34 16.31
N VAL A 162 -4.95 -7.17 16.83
CA VAL A 162 -4.00 -6.25 16.22
C VAL A 162 -2.61 -6.89 16.22
N LYS A 163 -2.15 -7.41 17.38
CA LYS A 163 -0.86 -8.11 17.52
C LYS A 163 -0.75 -9.33 16.60
N ALA A 164 -1.83 -10.11 16.47
CA ALA A 164 -1.86 -11.27 15.57
C ALA A 164 -1.82 -10.87 14.10
N TYR A 165 -2.46 -9.76 13.73
CA TYR A 165 -2.41 -9.23 12.37
C TYR A 165 -1.03 -8.66 12.03
N GLU A 166 -0.38 -7.98 12.97
CA GLU A 166 0.98 -7.45 12.82
C GLU A 166 2.00 -8.54 12.52
N ARG A 167 1.96 -9.65 13.26
CA ARG A 167 2.83 -10.81 12.97
C ARG A 167 2.62 -11.35 11.56
N GLN A 168 1.36 -11.44 11.12
CA GLN A 168 1.04 -11.89 9.76
C GLN A 168 1.52 -10.88 8.71
N VAL A 169 1.41 -9.57 8.96
CA VAL A 169 1.91 -8.52 8.07
C VAL A 169 3.43 -8.57 7.94
N LEU A 170 4.15 -8.70 9.06
CA LEU A 170 5.61 -8.81 9.05
C LEU A 170 6.07 -9.99 8.19
N GLN A 171 5.43 -11.15 8.39
CA GLN A 171 5.73 -12.35 7.63
C GLN A 171 5.36 -12.19 6.15
N ALA A 172 4.14 -11.75 5.85
CA ALA A 172 3.63 -11.72 4.49
C ALA A 172 4.20 -10.57 3.65
N TYR A 173 4.49 -9.40 4.23
CA TYR A 173 4.80 -8.19 3.46
C TYR A 173 6.22 -7.67 3.64
N TYR A 174 6.92 -8.10 4.69
CA TYR A 174 8.28 -7.64 4.97
C TYR A 174 9.32 -8.75 4.89
N ASP A 175 8.87 -10.00 4.73
CA ASP A 175 9.73 -11.19 4.65
C ASP A 175 10.73 -11.24 5.82
N CYS A 176 10.25 -10.84 7.01
CA CYS A 176 11.04 -10.90 8.24
C CYS A 176 10.86 -12.30 8.85
N PRO A 177 11.91 -13.16 8.87
CA PRO A 177 11.83 -14.54 9.33
C PRO A 177 11.76 -14.61 10.87
N GLY A 178 10.61 -14.21 11.45
CA GLY A 178 10.37 -14.27 12.89
C GLY A 178 11.42 -13.53 13.74
N GLU A 179 11.28 -13.63 15.06
CA GLU A 179 12.14 -12.88 16.00
C GLU A 179 13.52 -13.51 16.24
N GLN A 180 13.73 -14.75 15.79
CA GLN A 180 14.93 -15.52 16.14
C GLN A 180 16.15 -15.09 15.32
N ASP A 181 15.97 -14.86 14.01
CA ASP A 181 17.05 -14.56 13.08
C ASP A 181 17.30 -13.04 12.95
N LEU A 182 16.24 -12.25 12.80
CA LEU A 182 16.30 -10.79 12.68
C LEU A 182 15.52 -10.13 13.82
N PRO A 183 16.16 -9.32 14.69
CA PRO A 183 15.45 -8.63 15.76
C PRO A 183 14.59 -7.52 15.14
N CYS A 184 13.30 -7.82 15.01
CA CYS A 184 12.34 -7.01 14.28
C CYS A 184 11.06 -6.85 15.10
N ALA A 185 10.44 -5.68 15.02
CA ALA A 185 9.10 -5.41 15.56
C ALA A 185 8.25 -4.73 14.49
N GLY A 186 6.96 -5.01 14.50
CA GLY A 186 6.00 -4.54 13.50
C GLY A 186 4.77 -3.97 14.16
N TYR A 187 4.37 -2.79 13.72
CA TYR A 187 3.25 -2.03 14.28
C TYR A 187 2.27 -1.73 13.17
N THR A 188 1.02 -2.10 13.38
CA THR A 188 -0.12 -1.73 12.55
C THR A 188 -0.77 -0.51 13.17
N VAL A 189 -0.75 0.60 12.44
CA VAL A 189 -1.15 1.93 12.94
C VAL A 189 -2.30 2.51 12.12
N SER A 190 -2.93 3.56 12.61
CA SER A 190 -4.14 4.14 11.99
C SER A 190 -3.96 4.76 10.60
N SER A 191 -2.73 5.02 10.15
CA SER A 191 -2.43 5.48 8.78
C SER A 191 -0.93 5.42 8.48
N GLY A 192 -0.53 5.56 7.20
CA GLY A 192 0.87 5.73 6.83
C GLY A 192 1.53 6.96 7.50
N MET A 193 0.80 8.06 7.65
CA MET A 193 1.30 9.24 8.36
C MET A 193 1.52 8.99 9.85
N LYS A 194 0.67 8.18 10.48
CA LYS A 194 0.87 7.75 11.87
C LYS A 194 2.09 6.83 12.00
N ALA A 195 2.39 6.02 10.98
CA ALA A 195 3.61 5.21 10.95
C ALA A 195 4.84 6.12 10.90
N LEU A 196 4.84 7.13 10.03
CA LEU A 196 5.91 8.13 9.95
C LEU A 196 6.07 8.91 11.26
N GLU A 197 4.98 9.36 11.87
CA GLU A 197 5.00 10.05 13.17
C GLU A 197 5.62 9.18 14.26
N LEU A 198 5.23 7.90 14.35
CA LEU A 198 5.81 6.95 15.30
C LEU A 198 7.32 6.76 15.07
N ALA A 199 7.75 6.66 13.81
CA ALA A 199 9.17 6.54 13.46
C ALA A 199 9.99 7.78 13.88
N LEU A 200 9.50 8.97 13.54
CA LEU A 200 10.15 10.25 13.86
C LEU A 200 10.22 10.48 15.37
N LEU A 201 9.14 10.18 16.10
CA LEU A 201 9.12 10.30 17.56
C LEU A 201 9.95 9.21 18.24
N GLY A 202 10.10 8.04 17.62
CA GLY A 202 11.07 7.02 18.02
C GLY A 202 12.49 7.58 17.99
N TYR A 203 12.90 8.16 16.86
CA TYR A 203 14.18 8.85 16.73
C TYR A 203 14.35 9.93 17.81
N ARG A 204 13.39 10.85 17.93
CA ARG A 204 13.43 11.96 18.90
C ARG A 204 13.54 11.47 20.34
N ARG A 205 12.71 10.51 20.74
CA ARG A 205 12.66 9.98 22.12
C ARG A 205 13.93 9.24 22.50
N PHE A 206 14.46 8.42 21.60
CA PHE A 206 15.54 7.49 21.93
C PHE A 206 16.94 8.06 21.71
N THR A 207 17.08 9.08 20.87
CA THR A 207 18.37 9.77 20.65
C THR A 207 18.46 11.13 21.30
N GLY A 208 17.33 11.73 21.69
CA GLY A 208 17.29 13.12 22.15
C GLY A 208 17.69 14.13 21.09
N GLN A 209 17.70 13.75 19.80
CA GLN A 209 18.11 14.59 18.67
C GLN A 209 19.55 15.13 18.79
N GLN A 210 20.47 14.32 19.32
CA GLN A 210 21.85 14.74 19.57
C GLN A 210 22.71 14.90 18.30
N ALA A 211 22.21 14.47 17.14
CA ALA A 211 22.90 14.51 15.86
C ALA A 211 21.94 14.91 14.73
N PRO A 212 22.44 15.50 13.62
CA PRO A 212 21.60 16.01 12.53
C PRO A 212 20.63 14.97 11.95
N PHE A 213 19.44 15.44 11.57
CA PHE A 213 18.46 14.66 10.83
C PHE A 213 18.32 15.22 9.41
N TYR A 214 18.41 14.34 8.42
CA TYR A 214 18.28 14.71 7.02
C TYR A 214 17.08 14.03 6.38
N TRP A 215 16.38 14.75 5.50
CA TRP A 215 15.32 14.18 4.66
C TRP A 215 15.62 14.45 3.19
N GLN A 216 15.15 13.55 2.33
CA GLN A 216 15.41 13.56 0.90
C GLN A 216 14.60 14.62 0.15
N GLU A 217 15.26 15.43 -0.67
CA GLU A 217 14.56 16.34 -1.59
C GLU A 217 13.56 15.59 -2.49
N GLY A 218 12.33 16.09 -2.58
CA GLY A 218 11.24 15.44 -3.32
C GLY A 218 10.55 14.30 -2.57
N PHE A 219 10.76 14.18 -1.25
CA PHE A 219 9.95 13.33 -0.39
C PHE A 219 8.47 13.77 -0.36
N TYR A 220 7.58 12.87 0.04
CA TYR A 220 6.14 13.13 0.13
C TYR A 220 5.82 14.37 1.00
N GLY A 221 5.06 15.32 0.44
CA GLY A 221 4.85 16.67 1.00
C GLY A 221 4.35 16.70 2.44
N GLU A 222 3.24 16.02 2.76
CA GLU A 222 2.72 15.95 4.13
C GLU A 222 3.70 15.26 5.10
N GLY A 223 4.57 14.37 4.58
CA GLY A 223 5.67 13.77 5.34
C GLY A 223 6.78 14.76 5.68
N VAL A 224 7.09 15.69 4.77
CA VAL A 224 8.02 16.81 5.02
C VAL A 224 7.46 17.72 6.10
N GLU A 225 6.21 18.17 5.96
CA GLU A 225 5.54 19.03 6.94
C GLU A 225 5.54 18.41 8.34
N LEU A 226 5.24 17.10 8.44
CA LEU A 226 5.29 16.37 9.70
C LEU A 226 6.71 16.31 10.28
N THR A 227 7.72 16.11 9.43
CA THR A 227 9.13 16.05 9.85
C THR A 227 9.59 17.39 10.43
N GLU A 228 9.28 18.50 9.75
CA GLU A 228 9.60 19.86 10.20
C GLU A 228 8.84 20.25 11.47
N LEU A 229 7.63 19.73 11.65
CA LEU A 229 6.83 19.96 12.85
C LEU A 229 7.40 19.24 14.08
N LEU A 230 7.92 18.02 13.92
CA LEU A 230 8.28 17.15 15.04
C LEU A 230 9.75 17.22 15.45
N LEU A 231 10.65 17.58 14.52
CA LEU A 231 12.10 17.55 14.73
C LEU A 231 12.71 18.95 14.79
N ASP A 232 13.83 19.07 15.50
CA ASP A 232 14.56 20.31 15.66
C ASP A 232 15.51 20.52 14.46
N ARG A 233 15.16 21.47 13.58
CA ARG A 233 15.98 21.87 12.43
C ARG A 233 16.38 20.70 11.49
N PRO A 234 15.43 19.86 11.05
CA PRO A 234 15.73 18.84 10.03
C PRO A 234 16.15 19.53 8.73
N GLN A 235 17.06 18.90 7.97
CA GLN A 235 17.61 19.49 6.75
C GLN A 235 17.21 18.69 5.51
N CYS A 236 16.70 19.39 4.49
CA CYS A 236 16.47 18.84 3.17
C CYS A 236 17.81 18.70 2.43
N LEU A 237 18.12 17.51 1.93
CA LEU A 237 19.30 17.27 1.10
C LEU A 237 18.93 16.49 -0.16
N ALA A 238 19.65 16.74 -1.24
CA ALA A 238 19.56 15.91 -2.43
C ALA A 238 20.08 14.49 -2.16
N SER A 239 19.52 13.48 -2.85
CA SER A 239 19.88 12.06 -2.71
C SER A 239 21.38 11.78 -2.81
N ALA A 240 22.10 12.49 -3.70
CA ALA A 240 23.54 12.35 -3.84
C ALA A 240 24.33 12.93 -2.67
N GLU A 241 23.87 14.03 -2.08
CA GLU A 241 24.51 14.67 -0.92
C GLU A 241 24.29 13.83 0.34
N LEU A 242 23.07 13.29 0.54
CA LEU A 242 22.79 12.36 1.63
C LEU A 242 23.81 11.22 1.66
N ILE A 243 24.03 10.58 0.51
CA ILE A 243 24.96 9.46 0.40
C ILE A 243 26.41 9.92 0.62
N ALA A 244 26.81 11.06 0.06
CA ALA A 244 28.15 11.59 0.24
C ALA A 244 28.50 11.86 1.71
N ARG A 245 27.55 12.34 2.52
CA ARG A 245 27.75 12.56 3.96
C ARG A 245 27.93 11.26 4.73
N ILE A 246 27.19 10.21 4.37
CA ILE A 246 27.37 8.86 4.94
C ILE A 246 28.76 8.32 4.57
N GLU A 247 29.14 8.42 3.29
CA GLU A 247 30.43 7.97 2.78
C GLU A 247 31.60 8.74 3.43
N ALA A 248 31.41 10.01 3.80
CA ALA A 248 32.37 10.83 4.52
C ALA A 248 32.49 10.51 6.02
N GLY A 249 31.61 9.65 6.56
CA GLY A 249 31.58 9.30 7.98
C GLY A 249 31.12 10.46 8.87
N GLU A 250 30.28 11.35 8.35
CA GLU A 250 29.67 12.41 9.16
C GLU A 250 28.81 11.80 10.28
N ARG A 251 28.72 12.49 11.42
CA ARG A 251 27.81 12.09 12.48
C ARG A 251 26.37 12.40 12.05
N ILE A 252 25.52 11.38 11.93
CA ILE A 252 24.13 11.49 11.46
C ILE A 252 23.20 10.82 12.46
N GLY A 253 22.19 11.55 12.94
CA GLY A 253 21.18 11.03 13.85
C GLY A 253 20.04 10.29 13.13
N GLY A 254 19.62 10.79 11.98
CA GLY A 254 18.62 10.09 11.18
C GLY A 254 18.48 10.54 9.75
N LEU A 255 17.88 9.67 8.96
CA LEU A 255 17.58 9.84 7.54
C LEU A 255 16.11 9.51 7.31
N LEU A 256 15.43 10.33 6.52
CA LEU A 256 14.12 10.04 5.93
C LEU A 256 14.26 9.99 4.41
N VAL A 257 14.04 8.82 3.82
CA VAL A 257 14.27 8.56 2.40
C VAL A 257 13.10 7.84 1.75
N ASP A 258 12.90 8.10 0.47
CA ASP A 258 11.96 7.41 -0.42
C ASP A 258 12.75 6.89 -1.64
N PRO A 259 12.88 5.56 -1.80
CA PRO A 259 13.46 4.97 -3.00
C PRO A 259 12.53 5.10 -4.23
N GLY A 260 11.27 5.47 -4.01
CA GLY A 260 10.38 5.96 -5.05
C GLY A 260 10.51 7.47 -5.24
N MET A 261 9.98 7.93 -6.37
CA MET A 261 9.93 9.35 -6.73
C MET A 261 8.51 9.87 -6.45
N SER A 262 8.42 10.90 -5.61
CA SER A 262 7.20 11.66 -5.36
C SER A 262 7.19 12.97 -6.18
N TYR A 263 6.14 13.78 -6.05
CA TYR A 263 6.08 15.11 -6.66
C TYR A 263 6.45 16.19 -5.63
N PRO A 264 7.28 17.20 -5.98
CA PRO A 264 7.87 17.43 -7.29
C PRO A 264 8.96 16.41 -7.65
N VAL A 265 9.08 16.13 -8.96
CA VAL A 265 9.99 15.10 -9.47
C VAL A 265 11.44 15.48 -9.15
N ARG A 266 12.08 14.66 -8.31
CA ARG A 266 13.51 14.74 -7.94
C ARG A 266 14.13 13.35 -8.01
N PRO A 267 15.47 13.22 -8.15
CA PRO A 267 16.12 11.92 -8.21
C PRO A 267 15.83 11.09 -6.93
N PRO A 268 15.28 9.86 -7.04
CA PRO A 268 15.05 9.02 -5.89
C PRO A 268 16.37 8.60 -5.23
N VAL A 269 16.33 8.17 -3.97
CA VAL A 269 17.52 7.61 -3.32
C VAL A 269 17.85 6.23 -3.95
N PRO A 270 19.07 6.03 -4.47
CA PRO A 270 19.49 4.73 -4.98
C PRO A 270 19.71 3.75 -3.82
N LEU A 271 18.70 2.94 -3.53
CA LEU A 271 18.64 2.08 -2.34
C LEU A 271 19.88 1.19 -2.16
N GLU A 272 20.37 0.56 -3.24
CA GLU A 272 21.55 -0.31 -3.14
C GLU A 272 22.81 0.48 -2.73
N ARG A 273 23.02 1.67 -3.28
CA ARG A 273 24.15 2.53 -2.90
C ARG A 273 23.99 3.07 -1.48
N LEU A 274 22.77 3.47 -1.09
CA LEU A 274 22.48 3.88 0.29
C LEU A 274 22.84 2.76 1.27
N MET A 275 22.35 1.54 1.04
CA MET A 275 22.59 0.42 1.95
C MET A 275 24.08 0.04 2.00
N GLN A 276 24.80 0.09 0.88
CA GLN A 276 26.26 -0.09 0.86
C GLN A 276 27.00 0.99 1.66
N ALA A 277 26.59 2.26 1.56
CA ALA A 277 27.17 3.34 2.35
C ALA A 277 26.90 3.14 3.85
N LEU A 278 25.67 2.77 4.22
CA LEU A 278 25.29 2.50 5.61
C LEU A 278 26.04 1.30 6.20
N ALA A 279 26.27 0.23 5.42
CA ALA A 279 27.04 -0.93 5.84
C ALA A 279 28.49 -0.57 6.24
N ASN A 280 29.07 0.43 5.57
CA ASN A 280 30.43 0.91 5.81
C ASN A 280 30.51 2.07 6.83
N HIS A 281 29.37 2.69 7.15
CA HIS A 281 29.31 3.79 8.11
C HIS A 281 29.75 3.34 9.51
N ARG A 282 30.37 4.22 10.27
CA ARG A 282 30.80 3.97 11.67
C ARG A 282 30.46 5.19 12.52
N GLN A 283 29.75 4.97 13.61
CA GLN A 283 29.53 5.95 14.67
C GLN A 283 29.21 5.25 15.99
N ALA A 284 29.29 5.98 17.10
CA ALA A 284 28.99 5.44 18.43
C ALA A 284 27.49 5.46 18.72
N GLU A 285 26.80 6.52 18.29
CA GLU A 285 25.38 6.72 18.57
C GLU A 285 24.46 6.04 17.53
N PRO A 286 23.22 5.70 17.92
CA PRO A 286 22.25 5.16 16.98
C PRO A 286 21.89 6.14 15.86
N MET A 287 21.72 5.62 14.65
CA MET A 287 21.24 6.34 13.48
C MET A 287 19.99 5.68 12.92
N TYR A 288 18.93 6.48 12.82
CA TYR A 288 17.62 6.05 12.39
C TYR A 288 17.48 6.22 10.89
N VAL A 289 17.35 5.13 10.16
CA VAL A 289 17.16 5.15 8.71
C VAL A 289 15.70 4.79 8.42
N ILE A 290 14.88 5.81 8.17
CA ILE A 290 13.45 5.67 7.88
C ILE A 290 13.26 5.65 6.38
N VAL A 291 12.80 4.52 5.85
CA VAL A 291 12.51 4.30 4.43
C VAL A 291 11.00 4.27 4.24
N ASP A 292 10.44 5.23 3.49
CA ASP A 292 9.07 5.10 3.01
C ASP A 292 9.04 4.12 1.85
N ARG A 293 8.40 2.97 2.07
CA ARG A 293 8.34 1.91 1.08
C ARG A 293 7.13 2.05 0.16
N THR A 294 6.22 3.00 0.39
CA THR A 294 4.87 3.01 -0.21
C THR A 294 4.85 2.88 -1.74
N LEU A 295 5.75 3.55 -2.48
CA LEU A 295 5.80 3.47 -3.94
C LEU A 295 6.47 2.19 -4.48
N THR A 296 7.34 1.59 -3.69
CA THR A 296 8.10 0.38 -4.06
C THR A 296 7.44 -0.91 -3.53
N SER A 297 6.66 -0.82 -2.46
CA SER A 297 5.90 -1.86 -1.78
C SER A 297 6.67 -3.19 -1.66
N LEU A 298 6.03 -4.33 -1.92
CA LEU A 298 6.64 -5.66 -1.85
C LEU A 298 7.83 -5.86 -2.79
N ALA A 299 8.02 -4.99 -3.79
CA ALA A 299 9.15 -5.10 -4.70
C ALA A 299 10.47 -4.69 -4.04
N ASN A 300 10.41 -3.99 -2.91
CA ASN A 300 11.56 -3.48 -2.20
C ASN A 300 12.12 -4.54 -1.23
N PRO A 301 13.33 -5.07 -1.47
CA PRO A 301 13.91 -6.15 -0.68
C PRO A 301 14.57 -5.65 0.62
N LEU A 302 14.12 -4.51 1.16
CA LEU A 302 14.79 -3.77 2.24
C LEU A 302 15.27 -4.66 3.38
N PHE A 303 14.37 -5.45 3.97
CA PHE A 303 14.69 -6.29 5.11
C PHE A 303 15.38 -7.60 4.70
N ALA A 304 14.77 -8.33 3.75
CA ALA A 304 15.27 -9.63 3.30
C ALA A 304 16.71 -9.59 2.75
N ARG A 305 17.11 -8.46 2.15
CA ARG A 305 18.45 -8.31 1.55
C ARG A 305 19.45 -7.57 2.43
N TYR A 306 19.04 -6.51 3.12
CA TYR A 306 20.03 -5.58 3.72
C TYR A 306 20.06 -5.60 5.24
N ALA A 307 18.97 -5.95 5.93
CA ALA A 307 18.87 -5.73 7.38
C ALA A 307 19.95 -6.47 8.20
N ALA A 308 20.34 -7.68 7.78
CA ALA A 308 21.35 -8.49 8.47
C ALA A 308 22.78 -7.96 8.31
N GLU A 309 23.06 -7.17 7.27
CA GLU A 309 24.39 -6.65 6.95
C GLU A 309 24.69 -5.31 7.61
N LEU A 310 23.68 -4.67 8.22
CA LEU A 310 23.81 -3.35 8.80
C LEU A 310 24.55 -3.40 10.17
N PRO A 311 25.42 -2.40 10.45
CA PRO A 311 26.08 -2.26 11.73
C PRO A 311 25.11 -2.07 12.90
N GLU A 312 25.55 -2.35 14.13
CA GLU A 312 24.68 -2.29 15.33
C GLU A 312 24.06 -0.92 15.58
N HIS A 313 24.77 0.16 15.21
CA HIS A 313 24.30 1.53 15.42
C HIS A 313 23.22 1.94 14.41
N ILE A 314 22.93 1.14 13.38
CA ILE A 314 21.86 1.46 12.42
C ILE A 314 20.53 0.87 12.93
N VAL A 315 19.54 1.75 13.09
CA VAL A 315 18.14 1.38 13.32
C VAL A 315 17.39 1.56 12.01
N LEU A 316 17.08 0.45 11.34
CA LEU A 316 16.39 0.48 10.06
C LEU A 316 14.88 0.41 10.28
N ILE A 317 14.16 1.38 9.75
CA ILE A 317 12.71 1.51 9.87
C ILE A 317 12.12 1.59 8.46
N SER A 318 11.08 0.81 8.22
CA SER A 318 10.21 0.97 7.06
C SER A 318 8.88 1.53 7.51
N VAL A 319 8.39 2.53 6.79
CA VAL A 319 7.02 3.03 6.91
C VAL A 319 6.28 2.76 5.60
N GLU A 320 5.02 2.38 5.67
CA GLU A 320 4.21 2.12 4.48
C GLU A 320 2.74 2.48 4.71
N SER A 321 2.13 3.15 3.73
CA SER A 321 0.69 3.39 3.70
C SER A 321 -0.06 2.15 3.23
N GLY A 322 -0.69 1.42 4.16
CA GLY A 322 -1.38 0.16 3.86
C GLY A 322 -2.61 0.31 2.97
N ILE A 323 -3.25 1.49 2.96
CA ILE A 323 -4.45 1.76 2.14
C ILE A 323 -4.17 1.73 0.63
N LYS A 324 -2.90 1.80 0.22
CA LYS A 324 -2.48 1.83 -1.18
C LYS A 324 -2.46 0.40 -1.76
N TYR A 325 -1.28 -0.17 -1.93
CA TYR A 325 -1.12 -1.46 -2.61
C TYR A 325 -1.58 -2.67 -1.78
N LEU A 326 -1.53 -2.57 -0.44
CA LEU A 326 -1.64 -3.72 0.48
C LEU A 326 -3.07 -4.06 0.91
N GLN A 327 -4.07 -3.25 0.53
CA GLN A 327 -5.50 -3.50 0.82
C GLN A 327 -6.27 -4.10 -0.35
N TYR A 328 -5.57 -4.76 -1.27
CA TYR A 328 -6.17 -5.47 -2.40
C TYR A 328 -7.13 -4.58 -3.21
N GLY A 329 -6.85 -3.27 -3.31
CA GLY A 329 -7.68 -2.31 -4.05
C GLY A 329 -9.06 -2.01 -3.46
N PHE A 330 -9.39 -2.49 -2.26
CA PHE A 330 -10.69 -2.21 -1.66
C PHE A 330 -10.84 -0.83 -1.02
N ASP A 331 -9.75 -0.13 -0.72
CA ASP A 331 -9.80 1.12 0.04
C ASP A 331 -10.60 0.95 1.36
N MET A 332 -10.32 -0.11 2.14
CA MET A 332 -11.19 -0.48 3.27
C MET A 332 -11.07 0.48 4.43
N ALA A 333 -9.83 0.78 4.82
CA ALA A 333 -9.55 1.56 6.01
C ALA A 333 -8.24 2.31 5.87
N SER A 334 -8.14 3.47 6.52
CA SER A 334 -6.84 4.07 6.77
C SER A 334 -6.05 3.15 7.70
N ILE A 335 -4.91 2.66 7.21
CA ILE A 335 -3.95 1.89 8.01
C ILE A 335 -2.55 2.19 7.49
N GLY A 336 -1.58 2.10 8.38
CA GLY A 336 -0.16 2.14 8.07
C GLY A 336 0.56 0.99 8.74
N TYR A 337 1.75 0.74 8.24
CA TYR A 337 2.65 -0.27 8.81
C TYR A 337 3.97 0.40 9.12
N LEU A 338 4.48 0.15 10.31
CA LEU A 338 5.86 0.46 10.69
C LEU A 338 6.55 -0.86 11.00
N THR A 339 7.70 -1.09 10.38
CA THR A 339 8.57 -2.22 10.70
C THR A 339 9.92 -1.65 11.13
N VAL A 340 10.43 -2.06 12.28
CA VAL A 340 11.72 -1.63 12.81
C VAL A 340 12.60 -2.84 13.04
N THR A 341 13.87 -2.73 12.64
CA THR A 341 14.92 -3.68 13.01
C THR A 341 16.11 -2.95 13.63
N GLU A 342 16.51 -3.42 14.80
CA GLU A 342 17.69 -2.97 15.54
C GLU A 342 18.12 -4.09 16.50
N ARG A 343 19.42 -4.22 16.80
CA ARG A 343 19.90 -5.27 17.72
C ARG A 343 19.32 -5.15 19.12
N GLY A 344 19.01 -3.92 19.56
CA GLY A 344 18.39 -3.63 20.83
C GLY A 344 17.04 -4.33 21.03
N LEU A 345 16.28 -4.65 19.97
CA LEU A 345 15.00 -5.35 20.07
C LEU A 345 15.12 -6.78 20.59
N ARG A 346 16.32 -7.33 20.77
CA ARG A 346 16.49 -8.61 21.51
C ARG A 346 16.21 -8.45 23.02
N GLN A 347 16.26 -7.22 23.52
CA GLN A 347 15.95 -6.87 24.91
C GLN A 347 14.46 -6.51 25.03
N SER A 348 13.78 -7.07 26.02
CA SER A 348 12.35 -6.82 26.24
C SER A 348 12.07 -5.35 26.51
N GLU A 349 12.95 -4.67 27.25
CA GLU A 349 12.81 -3.25 27.59
C GLU A 349 12.77 -2.36 26.33
N ARG A 350 13.52 -2.74 25.29
CA ARG A 350 13.55 -1.98 24.05
C ARG A 350 12.27 -2.13 23.25
N ARG A 351 11.69 -3.33 23.22
CA ARG A 351 10.39 -3.57 22.59
C ARG A 351 9.28 -2.86 23.34
N GLU A 352 9.26 -2.98 24.66
CA GLU A 352 8.32 -2.30 25.56
C GLU A 352 8.40 -0.78 25.39
N ALA A 353 9.60 -0.22 25.16
CA ALA A 353 9.75 1.22 24.92
C ALA A 353 9.07 1.68 23.63
N TRP A 354 9.12 0.89 22.55
CA TRP A 354 8.40 1.18 21.31
C TRP A 354 6.89 0.99 21.47
N GLU A 355 6.45 -0.07 22.14
CA GLU A 355 5.02 -0.31 22.46
C GLU A 355 4.45 0.82 23.31
N ALA A 356 5.18 1.25 24.34
CA ALA A 356 4.81 2.37 25.18
C ALA A 356 4.72 3.68 24.39
N LEU A 357 5.65 3.92 23.45
CA LEU A 357 5.57 5.08 22.56
C LEU A 357 4.34 5.01 21.66
N ALA A 358 4.07 3.86 21.03
CA ALA A 358 2.88 3.66 20.21
C ALA A 358 1.59 3.87 21.01
N GLY A 359 1.53 3.39 22.25
CA GLY A 359 0.40 3.59 23.16
C GLY A 359 0.22 5.06 23.58
N LEU A 360 1.30 5.77 23.92
CA LEU A 360 1.25 7.19 24.27
C LEU A 360 0.73 8.07 23.12
N LEU A 361 1.08 7.72 21.89
CA LEU A 361 0.64 8.44 20.69
C LEU A 361 -0.77 8.05 20.22
N GLY A 362 -1.37 7.02 20.81
CA GLY A 362 -2.58 6.40 20.26
C GLY A 362 -2.37 5.97 18.80
N ALA A 363 -1.18 5.44 18.49
CA ALA A 363 -0.80 5.13 17.12
C ALA A 363 -1.42 3.83 16.61
N GLY A 364 -1.64 2.86 17.51
CA GLY A 364 -2.14 1.53 17.17
C GLY A 364 -3.47 1.58 16.40
N ALA A 365 -3.62 0.66 15.45
CA ALA A 365 -4.87 0.52 14.72
C ALA A 365 -5.99 0.01 15.64
N GLU A 366 -7.19 0.53 15.42
CA GLU A 366 -8.39 0.06 16.11
C GLU A 366 -8.65 -1.42 15.76
N PRO A 367 -8.99 -2.29 16.74
CA PRO A 367 -9.33 -3.70 16.47
C PRO A 367 -10.47 -3.82 15.45
N SER A 368 -11.44 -2.91 15.49
CA SER A 368 -12.52 -2.83 14.52
C SER A 368 -12.01 -2.63 13.09
N VAL A 369 -10.97 -1.81 12.88
CA VAL A 369 -10.36 -1.60 11.56
C VAL A 369 -9.64 -2.87 11.11
N VAL A 370 -8.81 -3.48 11.97
CA VAL A 370 -8.08 -4.71 11.64
C VAL A 370 -9.04 -5.85 11.30
N ARG A 371 -10.15 -6.00 12.03
CA ARG A 371 -11.17 -7.01 11.75
C ARG A 371 -11.89 -6.80 10.42
N GLN A 372 -11.84 -5.61 9.82
CA GLN A 372 -12.43 -5.35 8.50
C GLN A 372 -11.48 -5.72 7.35
N LEU A 373 -10.19 -5.95 7.63
CA LEU A 373 -9.22 -6.31 6.59
C LEU A 373 -9.25 -7.83 6.30
N PRO A 374 -8.98 -8.22 5.04
CA PRO A 374 -8.53 -9.56 4.69
C PRO A 374 -7.21 -9.88 5.39
N GLN A 375 -6.96 -11.17 5.58
CA GLN A 375 -5.69 -11.61 6.14
C GLN A 375 -4.52 -11.25 5.19
N PRO A 376 -3.34 -10.92 5.72
CA PRO A 376 -2.16 -10.69 4.91
C PRO A 376 -1.77 -11.96 4.15
N ASP A 377 -1.56 -11.83 2.84
CA ASP A 377 -1.21 -12.95 1.96
C ASP A 377 -0.26 -12.45 0.86
N TRP A 378 1.00 -12.88 0.93
CA TRP A 378 2.04 -12.46 -0.02
C TRP A 378 1.65 -12.82 -1.46
N ALA A 379 1.17 -14.05 -1.70
CA ALA A 379 0.90 -14.53 -3.06
C ALA A 379 -0.24 -13.73 -3.70
N ARG A 380 -1.26 -13.37 -2.92
CA ARG A 380 -2.39 -12.55 -3.40
C ARG A 380 -1.98 -11.11 -3.70
N VAL A 381 -1.21 -10.47 -2.82
CA VAL A 381 -0.70 -9.11 -3.08
C VAL A 381 0.29 -9.11 -4.24
N ALA A 382 1.20 -10.09 -4.31
CA ALA A 382 2.17 -10.23 -5.39
C ALA A 382 1.48 -10.38 -6.74
N ALA A 383 0.53 -11.30 -6.89
CA ALA A 383 -0.22 -11.47 -8.15
C ALA A 383 -0.93 -10.18 -8.59
N ARG A 384 -1.47 -9.42 -7.62
CA ARG A 384 -2.08 -8.11 -7.88
C ARG A 384 -1.03 -7.09 -8.35
N LEU A 385 0.11 -7.00 -7.66
CA LEU A 385 1.19 -6.09 -8.01
C LEU A 385 1.84 -6.45 -9.35
N GLU A 386 1.95 -7.72 -9.71
CA GLU A 386 2.40 -8.15 -11.04
C GLU A 386 1.46 -7.65 -12.15
N ARG A 387 0.14 -7.71 -11.93
CA ARG A 387 -0.84 -7.18 -12.88
C ARG A 387 -0.78 -5.66 -12.98
N LEU A 388 -0.67 -4.96 -11.86
CA LEU A 388 -0.43 -3.51 -11.84
C LEU A 388 0.86 -3.14 -12.57
N GLY A 389 1.94 -3.87 -12.32
CA GLY A 389 3.25 -3.65 -12.95
C GLY A 389 3.17 -3.87 -14.46
N ARG A 390 2.50 -4.94 -14.92
CA ARG A 390 2.22 -5.16 -16.35
C ARG A 390 1.47 -3.98 -16.95
N ASN A 391 0.38 -3.54 -16.30
CA ASN A 391 -0.41 -2.41 -16.78
C ASN A 391 0.43 -1.12 -16.82
N ALA A 392 1.30 -0.91 -15.82
CA ALA A 392 2.21 0.22 -15.77
C ALA A 392 3.20 0.20 -16.95
N TRP A 393 3.72 -0.97 -17.35
CA TRP A 393 4.58 -1.09 -18.53
C TRP A 393 3.85 -0.72 -19.84
N TRP A 394 2.57 -1.10 -19.98
CA TRP A 394 1.75 -0.66 -21.11
C TRP A 394 1.53 0.86 -21.13
N VAL A 395 1.25 1.45 -19.96
CA VAL A 395 1.11 2.90 -19.81
C VAL A 395 2.42 3.60 -20.12
N ASP A 396 3.56 3.07 -19.67
CA ASP A 396 4.87 3.63 -19.96
C ASP A 396 5.19 3.66 -21.46
N ALA A 397 4.93 2.57 -22.17
CA ALA A 397 5.09 2.50 -23.61
C ALA A 397 4.18 3.50 -24.34
N TYR A 398 2.94 3.62 -23.89
CA TYR A 398 2.01 4.64 -24.38
C TYR A 398 2.53 6.06 -24.14
N LEU A 399 3.01 6.38 -22.93
CA LEU A 399 3.55 7.71 -22.61
C LEU A 399 4.81 8.02 -23.43
N THR A 400 5.65 7.02 -23.69
CA THR A 400 6.78 7.16 -24.63
C THR A 400 6.30 7.54 -26.02
N TYR A 401 5.27 6.88 -26.54
CA TYR A 401 4.65 7.21 -27.82
C TYR A 401 3.99 8.61 -27.81
N ALA A 402 3.22 8.94 -26.77
CA ALA A 402 2.57 10.23 -26.61
C ALA A 402 3.58 11.38 -26.58
N ARG A 403 4.75 11.18 -25.94
CA ARG A 403 5.84 12.15 -25.94
C ARG A 403 6.45 12.32 -27.33
N ARG A 404 6.72 11.22 -28.03
CA ARG A 404 7.29 11.24 -29.40
C ARG A 404 6.34 11.90 -30.41
N SER A 405 5.03 11.78 -30.21
CA SER A 405 3.99 12.42 -31.04
C SER A 405 3.64 13.85 -30.61
N GLY A 406 4.32 14.40 -29.58
CA GLY A 406 4.11 15.77 -29.11
C GLY A 406 2.82 15.99 -28.32
N ARG A 407 2.11 14.91 -27.94
CA ARG A 407 0.87 14.96 -27.14
C ARG A 407 1.11 15.23 -25.67
N ILE A 408 2.31 14.91 -25.18
CA ILE A 408 2.80 15.27 -23.85
C ILE A 408 4.21 15.85 -23.96
N GLU A 409 4.59 16.73 -23.03
CA GLU A 409 5.91 17.36 -23.01
C GLU A 409 6.97 16.40 -22.43
N ALA A 410 6.64 15.82 -21.27
CA ALA A 410 7.52 14.95 -20.51
C ALA A 410 6.70 14.08 -19.56
N TYR A 411 7.29 12.99 -19.09
CA TYR A 411 6.74 12.21 -17.99
C TYR A 411 7.86 11.59 -17.15
N ALA A 412 7.53 11.22 -15.91
CA ALA A 412 8.40 10.51 -14.98
C ALA A 412 7.66 9.31 -14.37
N ARG A 413 8.41 8.24 -14.09
CA ARG A 413 7.95 7.04 -13.38
C ARG A 413 8.24 7.20 -11.90
N THR A 414 7.42 6.61 -11.03
CA THR A 414 7.73 6.63 -9.60
C THR A 414 8.83 5.67 -9.18
N VAL A 415 9.15 4.65 -9.98
CA VAL A 415 10.30 3.76 -9.74
C VAL A 415 10.99 3.51 -11.07
N ASP A 416 12.31 3.71 -11.11
CA ASP A 416 13.07 3.41 -12.31
C ASP A 416 13.23 1.89 -12.51
N PRO A 417 13.19 1.41 -13.77
CA PRO A 417 13.45 0.00 -14.06
C PRO A 417 14.80 -0.44 -13.48
N SER A 418 14.77 -1.44 -12.60
CA SER A 418 15.96 -1.92 -11.91
C SER A 418 15.82 -3.43 -11.62
N PRO A 419 16.92 -4.19 -11.68
CA PRO A 419 16.92 -5.59 -11.21
C PRO A 419 16.66 -5.71 -9.71
N LEU A 420 16.77 -4.60 -8.95
CA LEU A 420 16.54 -4.57 -7.51
C LEU A 420 15.05 -4.70 -7.15
N TYR A 421 14.19 -3.98 -7.85
CA TYR A 421 12.76 -3.91 -7.54
C TYR A 421 12.00 -4.93 -8.37
N ARG A 422 11.59 -6.05 -7.77
CA ARG A 422 10.90 -7.13 -8.48
C ARG A 422 9.74 -7.68 -7.67
N ILE A 423 8.65 -8.01 -8.35
CA ILE A 423 7.58 -8.85 -7.83
C ILE A 423 7.67 -10.19 -8.56
N GLY A 424 8.03 -11.24 -7.83
CA GLY A 424 8.42 -12.51 -8.43
C GLY A 424 9.57 -12.29 -9.42
N GLU A 425 9.36 -12.66 -10.68
CA GLU A 425 10.36 -12.48 -11.74
C GLU A 425 10.21 -11.14 -12.49
N THR A 426 9.15 -10.36 -12.23
CA THR A 426 8.80 -9.18 -13.02
C THR A 426 9.41 -7.90 -12.40
N PRO A 427 10.16 -7.08 -13.17
CA PRO A 427 10.62 -5.77 -12.72
C PRO A 427 9.46 -4.83 -12.40
N TRP A 428 9.59 -4.12 -11.27
CA TRP A 428 8.62 -3.14 -10.79
C TRP A 428 9.07 -1.72 -11.15
N ILE A 429 8.18 -0.97 -11.81
CA ILE A 429 8.41 0.44 -12.19
C ILE A 429 7.47 1.41 -11.46
N GLY A 430 6.83 0.94 -10.39
CA GLY A 430 5.71 1.64 -9.79
C GLY A 430 4.42 1.47 -10.60
N ALA A 431 3.34 2.05 -10.09
CA ALA A 431 2.08 2.17 -10.82
C ALA A 431 1.62 3.64 -10.90
N VAL A 432 2.54 4.59 -10.72
CA VAL A 432 2.25 6.01 -10.71
C VAL A 432 3.18 6.72 -11.70
N PHE A 433 2.63 7.69 -12.42
CA PHE A 433 3.33 8.49 -13.41
C PHE A 433 2.99 9.98 -13.20
N TYR A 434 3.99 10.84 -13.37
CA TYR A 434 3.81 12.29 -13.41
C TYR A 434 4.02 12.78 -14.83
N ILE A 435 3.05 13.51 -15.38
CA ILE A 435 2.99 13.87 -16.80
C ILE A 435 2.84 15.38 -16.94
N ARG A 436 3.69 15.98 -17.78
CA ARG A 436 3.60 17.39 -18.18
C ARG A 436 2.80 17.50 -19.47
N LEU A 437 1.66 18.20 -19.38
CA LEU A 437 0.74 18.40 -20.49
C LEU A 437 1.02 19.74 -21.19
N PRO A 438 1.04 19.78 -22.54
CA PRO A 438 1.25 20.99 -23.31
C PRO A 438 0.34 22.14 -22.88
N GLY A 439 0.93 23.28 -22.51
CA GLY A 439 0.21 24.50 -22.17
C GLY A 439 -0.59 24.47 -20.86
N LEU A 440 -0.46 23.41 -20.04
CA LEU A 440 -1.08 23.31 -18.72
C LEU A 440 -0.01 23.39 -17.62
N GLU A 441 0.31 24.61 -17.20
CA GLU A 441 1.41 24.86 -16.26
C GLU A 441 0.96 24.88 -14.79
N ARG A 442 -0.31 25.23 -14.53
CA ARG A 442 -0.87 25.38 -13.19
C ARG A 442 -1.80 24.22 -12.81
N GLN A 443 -1.88 23.95 -11.52
CA GLN A 443 -2.68 22.86 -10.98
C GLN A 443 -4.15 22.95 -11.40
N GLU A 444 -4.75 24.14 -11.34
CA GLU A 444 -6.18 24.32 -11.66
C GLU A 444 -6.46 24.05 -13.14
N GLN A 445 -5.47 24.28 -14.02
CA GLN A 445 -5.61 23.98 -15.45
C GLN A 445 -5.61 22.47 -15.69
N VAL A 446 -4.71 21.75 -15.02
CA VAL A 446 -4.64 20.28 -15.08
C VAL A 446 -5.90 19.67 -14.48
N GLU A 447 -6.38 20.17 -13.33
CA GLU A 447 -7.60 19.68 -12.67
C GLU A 447 -8.83 19.84 -13.55
N ARG A 448 -9.03 21.02 -14.16
CA ARG A 448 -10.11 21.22 -15.14
C ARG A 448 -10.00 20.32 -16.37
N TRP A 449 -8.78 19.96 -16.77
CA TRP A 449 -8.58 18.99 -17.84
C TRP A 449 -8.95 17.58 -17.38
N VAL A 450 -8.55 17.18 -16.16
CA VAL A 450 -8.92 15.88 -15.55
C VAL A 450 -10.44 15.75 -15.46
N ASP A 451 -11.13 16.73 -14.90
CA ASP A 451 -12.59 16.67 -14.69
C ASP A 451 -13.37 16.59 -16.01
N ARG A 452 -12.95 17.34 -17.04
CA ARG A 452 -13.55 17.23 -18.37
C ARG A 452 -13.28 15.87 -19.02
N THR A 453 -12.07 15.35 -18.83
CA THR A 453 -11.66 14.07 -19.41
C THR A 453 -12.46 12.94 -18.77
N THR A 454 -12.49 12.86 -17.44
CA THR A 454 -13.24 11.85 -16.68
C THR A 454 -14.73 11.89 -17.00
N ALA A 455 -15.35 13.07 -17.03
CA ALA A 455 -16.77 13.23 -17.35
C ALA A 455 -17.16 12.85 -18.79
N SER A 456 -16.19 12.80 -19.71
CA SER A 456 -16.44 12.52 -21.12
C SER A 456 -16.11 11.08 -21.53
N VAL A 457 -15.48 10.30 -20.65
CA VAL A 457 -15.16 8.89 -20.88
C VAL A 457 -16.37 8.04 -20.45
N PRO A 458 -16.76 6.98 -21.22
CA PRO A 458 -17.86 6.12 -20.82
C PRO A 458 -17.68 5.55 -19.41
N GLU A 459 -18.76 5.45 -18.64
CA GLU A 459 -18.74 4.93 -17.26
C GLU A 459 -18.11 3.54 -17.16
N GLU A 460 -18.29 2.72 -18.21
CA GLU A 460 -17.77 1.36 -18.35
C GLU A 460 -16.24 1.29 -18.33
N GLU A 461 -15.54 2.40 -18.59
CA GLU A 461 -14.08 2.47 -18.58
C GLU A 461 -13.50 2.73 -17.17
N HIS A 462 -14.32 3.07 -16.17
CA HIS A 462 -13.90 3.27 -14.76
C HIS A 462 -12.73 4.24 -14.56
N LEU A 463 -12.67 5.30 -15.36
CA LEU A 463 -11.68 6.37 -15.20
C LEU A 463 -12.10 7.32 -14.06
N VAL A 464 -11.32 7.33 -12.97
CA VAL A 464 -11.68 8.04 -11.74
C VAL A 464 -10.82 9.30 -11.53
N SER A 465 -11.44 10.41 -11.12
CA SER A 465 -10.71 11.56 -10.56
C SER A 465 -10.41 11.30 -9.08
N GLY A 466 -9.14 11.30 -8.66
CA GLY A 466 -8.81 11.01 -7.26
C GLY A 466 -7.33 11.12 -6.87
N GLY A 467 -7.09 11.73 -5.70
CA GLY A 467 -5.77 12.05 -5.14
C GLY A 467 -4.99 10.91 -4.48
N SER A 468 -5.39 9.64 -4.61
CA SER A 468 -4.67 8.49 -4.02
C SER A 468 -4.36 7.44 -5.10
N PHE A 469 -3.49 6.46 -4.80
CA PHE A 469 -2.99 5.47 -5.75
C PHE A 469 -2.96 4.04 -5.18
N GLY A 470 -2.66 3.08 -6.05
CA GLY A 470 -2.52 1.67 -5.68
C GLY A 470 -3.82 0.88 -5.64
N PHE A 471 -4.90 1.44 -6.17
CA PHE A 471 -6.24 0.83 -6.24
C PHE A 471 -6.42 -0.01 -7.51
N ASP A 472 -7.59 -0.62 -7.63
CA ASP A 472 -7.92 -1.42 -8.80
C ASP A 472 -8.28 -0.59 -10.03
N THR A 473 -8.67 0.66 -9.82
CA THR A 473 -9.08 1.58 -10.87
C THR A 473 -7.97 2.54 -11.25
N PHE A 474 -7.96 2.91 -12.53
CA PHE A 474 -7.13 3.93 -13.13
C PHE A 474 -7.61 5.30 -12.64
N ARG A 475 -6.69 6.06 -12.05
CA ARG A 475 -7.00 7.37 -11.45
C ARG A 475 -6.16 8.46 -12.05
N MET A 476 -6.77 9.64 -12.14
CA MET A 476 -6.10 10.87 -12.53
C MET A 476 -6.33 11.94 -11.47
N ASN A 477 -5.32 12.77 -11.24
CA ASN A 477 -5.48 14.00 -10.49
C ASN A 477 -4.38 14.99 -10.86
N ALA A 478 -4.61 16.27 -10.57
CA ALA A 478 -3.56 17.27 -10.62
C ALA A 478 -2.67 17.16 -9.36
N VAL A 479 -1.37 17.37 -9.52
CA VAL A 479 -0.41 17.57 -8.42
C VAL A 479 0.41 18.83 -8.71
N SER A 480 0.91 19.48 -7.66
CA SER A 480 1.76 20.66 -7.77
C SER A 480 2.89 20.66 -6.74
N GLY A 481 3.95 21.41 -7.04
CA GLY A 481 5.05 21.63 -6.11
C GLY A 481 4.66 22.66 -5.05
N ALA A 482 5.44 22.79 -3.99
CA ALA A 482 5.12 23.64 -2.83
C ALA A 482 4.73 25.10 -3.18
N ASN A 483 5.27 25.65 -4.28
CA ASN A 483 4.99 27.03 -4.71
C ASN A 483 3.93 27.13 -5.83
N GLY A 484 3.30 26.02 -6.25
CA GLY A 484 2.30 26.00 -7.33
C GLY A 484 2.82 26.33 -8.74
N GLY A 485 4.09 26.70 -8.88
CA GLY A 485 4.73 27.06 -10.16
C GLY A 485 5.06 25.87 -11.06
N GLU A 486 4.98 24.65 -10.53
CA GLU A 486 5.05 23.41 -11.30
C GLU A 486 3.82 22.56 -11.00
N ALA A 487 3.09 22.15 -12.04
CA ALA A 487 2.00 21.20 -11.95
C ALA A 487 2.22 20.00 -12.88
N ALA A 488 1.65 18.86 -12.52
CA ALA A 488 1.62 17.69 -13.39
C ALA A 488 0.27 16.99 -13.29
N LEU A 489 -0.10 16.31 -14.37
CA LEU A 489 -1.09 15.24 -14.31
C LEU A 489 -0.41 14.06 -13.62
N ARG A 490 -0.96 13.60 -12.50
CA ARG A 490 -0.60 12.31 -11.94
C ARG A 490 -1.59 11.25 -12.39
N ILE A 491 -1.07 10.17 -12.95
CA ILE A 491 -1.82 8.96 -13.24
C ILE A 491 -1.45 7.89 -12.21
N SER A 492 -2.45 7.23 -11.63
CA SER A 492 -2.30 5.96 -10.92
C SER A 492 -2.91 4.87 -11.77
N VAL A 493 -2.09 3.93 -12.21
CA VAL A 493 -2.52 2.79 -13.02
C VAL A 493 -3.28 1.80 -12.14
N GLY A 494 -4.42 1.35 -12.64
CA GLY A 494 -5.24 0.31 -12.01
C GLY A 494 -4.87 -1.08 -12.51
N ARG A 495 -5.63 -2.08 -12.05
CA ARG A 495 -5.46 -3.47 -12.45
C ARG A 495 -6.52 -3.89 -13.46
N GLU A 496 -7.05 -2.98 -14.25
CA GLU A 496 -8.01 -3.30 -15.31
C GLU A 496 -7.54 -4.49 -16.15
N PRO A 497 -8.46 -5.35 -16.64
CA PRO A 497 -8.14 -6.33 -17.65
C PRO A 497 -7.48 -5.64 -18.85
N LEU A 498 -6.52 -6.31 -19.50
CA LEU A 498 -5.65 -5.62 -20.46
C LEU A 498 -6.40 -4.86 -21.56
N GLY A 499 -7.42 -5.43 -22.19
CA GLY A 499 -8.16 -4.69 -23.22
C GLY A 499 -8.98 -3.52 -22.68
N GLN A 500 -9.44 -3.58 -21.43
CA GLN A 500 -10.05 -2.44 -20.76
C GLN A 500 -9.05 -1.31 -20.57
N LEU A 501 -7.83 -1.61 -20.13
CA LEU A 501 -6.75 -0.63 -20.06
C LEU A 501 -6.47 0.00 -21.43
N LEU A 502 -6.36 -0.81 -22.49
CA LEU A 502 -6.04 -0.31 -23.83
C LEU A 502 -7.17 0.56 -24.42
N ARG A 503 -8.44 0.23 -24.16
CA ARG A 503 -9.59 1.08 -24.50
C ARG A 503 -9.54 2.42 -23.76
N LEU A 504 -9.20 2.40 -22.48
CA LEU A 504 -9.00 3.60 -21.68
C LEU A 504 -7.86 4.47 -22.25
N LEU A 505 -6.73 3.86 -22.62
CA LEU A 505 -5.62 4.59 -23.25
C LEU A 505 -6.00 5.18 -24.61
N HIS A 506 -6.78 4.47 -25.43
CA HIS A 506 -7.35 4.99 -26.67
C HIS A 506 -8.26 6.20 -26.42
N ALA A 507 -9.13 6.11 -25.42
CA ALA A 507 -10.00 7.21 -25.02
C ALA A 507 -9.20 8.43 -24.51
N LEU A 508 -8.17 8.20 -23.70
CA LEU A 508 -7.27 9.26 -23.22
C LEU A 508 -6.51 9.92 -24.37
N HIS A 509 -5.97 9.14 -25.32
CA HIS A 509 -5.19 9.65 -26.44
C HIS A 509 -5.96 10.68 -27.27
N ARG A 510 -7.25 10.42 -27.52
CA ARG A 510 -8.13 11.32 -28.27
C ARG A 510 -8.43 12.64 -27.55
N ARG A 511 -8.11 12.75 -26.26
CA ARG A 511 -8.42 13.90 -25.39
C ARG A 511 -7.18 14.65 -24.90
N LEU A 512 -5.98 14.12 -25.20
CA LEU A 512 -4.74 14.86 -24.99
C LEU A 512 -4.72 16.10 -25.90
N PRO A 513 -4.15 17.22 -25.41
CA PRO A 513 -4.10 18.49 -26.14
C PRO A 513 -3.33 18.41 -27.48
#